data_AF-A0AAD7XPL0-F1
#
_entry.id   AF-A0AAD7XPL0-F1
#
_cell.length_a   1.000
_cell.length_b   1.000
_cell.length_c   1.000
_cell.angle_alpha   90.00
_cell.angle_beta   90.00
_cell.angle_gamma   90.00
#
_symmetry.space_group_name_H-M   'P 1'
#
loop_
_entity.id
_entity.type
_entity.pdbx_description
1 polymer ?
#
loop_
_entity_poly.entity_id
_entity_poly.type
_entity_poly.pdbx_seq_one_letter_code
_entity_poly.pdbx_strand_id
1 'polypeptide(L)'
;MSSDDDKVARYARLWGCAQVLEWWFGNLAARRPYDVIQLSLVGAAIAAPTSKGLVCAALLARVGNLFTRLPCAFDAEVLSSLSDATVFLAIVTQRVRSLPETTRWQLATFYFAAGFLKVNTSFLEPTTSCASTYFIQILDVLALPTLAPFAFRLAGLATIALECGIGVSFAVSPRLAVFLAVSLHAGIAITPPPNNISGFGVICAVRCFWVLGGPPRLSPGLLAGAAAAAAVLGGLTSTLHGIPSPQIPFVPPLDYPAVVFGALAFLCLATKPEPGERDSTLLALGVAGVALWFSNLRMSGGTNHLLGLPTGLLQQWYADDKTSVFSGGVLRVDASNSTLLNALHPAELTPILADGARRLLRENGNSGRFWNPAVASIIGHNLIPNPSFDLRYTLPAYELFRALRLTSEPLDLTFSKLPGAVGDEAWRRGDRGIQRTVNLQFSPRFPAVVNCTVLSASRPCDDDDLFFQDFIDAPPTLLNQLGRALLSWNSYVILPREGPTNSLAPDELPCYGS
;
A
#
# COMPACT_ATOMS: atom_id res chain seq x y z
N MET A 1 32.25 19.26 16.52
CA MET A 1 31.61 18.61 15.36
C MET A 1 31.36 19.66 14.30
N SER A 2 31.65 19.36 13.03
CA SER A 2 31.25 20.27 11.94
C SER A 2 29.72 20.38 11.91
N SER A 3 29.19 21.46 11.34
CA SER A 3 27.73 21.63 11.16
C SER A 3 27.10 20.42 10.43
N ASP A 4 27.84 19.79 9.54
CA ASP A 4 27.38 18.64 8.77
C ASP A 4 27.35 17.35 9.61
N ASP A 5 28.33 17.13 10.49
CA ASP A 5 28.34 15.96 11.40
C ASP A 5 27.15 15.99 12.36
N ASP A 6 26.82 17.17 12.86
CA ASP A 6 25.69 17.38 13.75
C ASP A 6 24.35 17.14 13.04
N LYS A 7 24.19 17.63 11.80
CA LYS A 7 23.00 17.34 10.99
C LYS A 7 22.81 15.83 10.76
N VAL A 8 23.88 15.12 10.40
CA VAL A 8 23.84 13.67 10.19
C VAL A 8 23.48 12.93 11.49
N ALA A 9 24.08 13.31 12.62
CA ALA A 9 23.79 12.68 13.90
C ALA A 9 22.33 12.88 14.33
N ARG A 10 21.78 14.08 14.13
CA ARG A 10 20.37 14.35 14.44
C ARG A 10 19.43 13.60 13.50
N TYR A 11 19.73 13.56 12.19
CA TYR A 11 18.97 12.76 11.24
C TYR A 11 19.00 11.28 11.62
N ALA A 12 20.16 10.71 11.95
CA ALA A 12 20.32 9.31 12.31
C ALA A 12 19.45 8.91 13.51
N ARG A 13 19.34 9.79 14.52
CA ARG A 13 18.43 9.58 15.66
C ARG A 13 16.96 9.62 15.24
N LEU A 14 16.55 10.66 14.50
CA LEU A 14 15.16 10.83 14.06
C LEU A 14 14.72 9.66 13.16
N TRP A 15 15.51 9.37 12.13
CA TRP A 15 15.30 8.26 11.21
C TRP A 15 15.34 6.93 11.95
N GLY A 16 16.33 6.70 12.81
CA GLY A 16 16.44 5.46 13.56
C GLY A 16 15.26 5.22 14.50
N CYS A 17 14.78 6.26 15.21
CA CYS A 17 13.56 6.15 16.01
C CYS A 17 12.36 5.77 15.14
N ALA A 18 12.18 6.42 13.99
CA ALA A 18 11.12 6.09 13.05
C ALA A 18 11.22 4.62 12.55
N GLN A 19 12.43 4.12 12.32
CA GLN A 19 12.67 2.72 11.95
C GLN A 19 12.32 1.74 13.07
N VAL A 20 12.70 2.04 14.31
CA VAL A 20 12.34 1.20 15.46
C VAL A 20 10.81 1.17 15.65
N LEU A 21 10.12 2.28 15.39
CA LEU A 21 8.67 2.37 15.46
C LEU A 21 8.00 1.58 14.34
N GLU A 22 8.45 1.75 13.10
CA GLU A 22 8.02 0.94 11.94
C GLU A 22 8.19 -0.57 12.25
N TRP A 23 9.34 -0.93 12.84
CA TRP A 23 9.61 -2.28 13.29
C TRP A 23 8.72 -2.70 14.46
N TRP A 24 8.39 -1.84 15.41
CA TRP A 24 7.51 -2.21 16.53
C TRP A 24 6.08 -2.51 16.07
N PHE A 25 5.57 -1.77 15.09
CA PHE A 25 4.19 -1.91 14.60
C PHE A 25 4.01 -2.96 13.50
N GLY A 26 5.08 -3.41 12.84
CA GLY A 26 5.01 -4.50 11.87
C GLY A 26 4.77 -5.87 12.52
N ASN A 27 4.22 -6.84 11.78
CA ASN A 27 4.02 -8.20 12.29
C ASN A 27 5.37 -8.88 12.62
N LEU A 28 5.62 -9.19 13.91
CA LEU A 28 6.84 -9.88 14.39
C LEU A 28 7.05 -11.24 13.73
N ALA A 29 5.98 -11.95 13.41
CA ALA A 29 6.03 -13.31 12.86
C ALA A 29 6.38 -13.34 11.35
N ALA A 30 6.24 -12.22 10.64
CA ALA A 30 6.52 -12.13 9.20
C ALA A 30 7.98 -11.71 8.88
N ARG A 31 8.84 -11.65 9.90
CA ARG A 31 10.17 -11.01 9.77
C ARG A 31 11.22 -11.95 9.21
N ARG A 32 12.05 -11.39 8.34
CA ARG A 32 13.16 -12.09 7.68
C ARG A 32 14.44 -11.86 8.48
N PRO A 33 15.46 -12.75 8.36
CA PRO A 33 16.77 -12.53 9.01
C PRO A 33 17.39 -11.17 8.70
N TYR A 34 17.13 -10.63 7.50
CA TYR A 34 17.60 -9.32 7.07
C TYR A 34 17.02 -8.17 7.92
N ASP A 35 15.78 -8.28 8.39
CA ASP A 35 15.13 -7.25 9.21
C ASP A 35 15.83 -7.11 10.58
N VAL A 36 16.35 -8.22 11.11
CA VAL A 36 17.12 -8.23 12.37
C VAL A 36 18.45 -7.51 12.18
N ILE A 37 19.17 -7.80 11.09
CA ILE A 37 20.44 -7.13 10.76
C ILE A 37 20.21 -5.62 10.60
N GLN A 38 19.19 -5.22 9.84
CA GLN A 38 18.83 -3.82 9.66
C GLN A 38 18.54 -3.15 11.00
N LEU A 39 17.72 -3.76 11.86
CA LEU A 39 17.40 -3.19 13.17
C LEU A 39 18.62 -3.05 14.07
N SER A 40 19.51 -4.05 14.09
CA SER A 40 20.75 -3.97 14.87
C SER A 40 21.63 -2.81 14.41
N LEU A 41 21.77 -2.62 13.10
CA LEU A 41 22.53 -1.49 12.53
C LEU A 41 21.86 -0.15 12.82
N VAL A 42 20.53 -0.07 12.73
CA VAL A 42 19.76 1.11 13.12
C VAL A 42 19.98 1.44 14.60
N GLY A 43 19.86 0.45 15.50
CA GLY A 43 20.08 0.64 16.93
C GLY A 43 21.50 1.12 17.24
N ALA A 44 22.51 0.54 16.57
CA ALA A 44 23.90 1.00 16.68
C ALA A 44 24.08 2.43 16.17
N ALA A 45 23.43 2.80 15.05
CA ALA A 45 23.47 4.15 14.52
C ALA A 45 22.78 5.18 15.44
N ILE A 46 21.71 4.80 16.17
CA ILE A 46 21.08 5.65 17.18
C ILE A 46 22.00 5.85 18.40
N ALA A 47 22.65 4.77 18.86
CA ALA A 47 23.54 4.78 20.01
C ALA A 47 24.85 5.55 19.75
N ALA A 48 25.37 5.46 18.52
CA ALA A 48 26.58 6.15 18.07
C ALA A 48 26.31 7.02 16.83
N PRO A 49 25.48 8.07 16.94
CA PRO A 49 24.98 8.83 15.79
C PRO A 49 26.05 9.72 15.15
N THR A 50 27.16 9.94 15.85
CA THR A 50 28.34 10.63 15.30
C THR A 50 29.19 9.73 14.40
N SER A 51 28.98 8.41 14.44
CA SER A 51 29.68 7.46 13.57
C SER A 51 29.02 7.38 12.20
N LYS A 52 29.55 8.15 11.24
CA LYS A 52 29.09 8.12 9.83
C LYS A 52 29.12 6.72 9.23
N GLY A 53 30.10 5.90 9.60
CA GLY A 53 30.22 4.51 9.15
C GLY A 53 29.00 3.67 9.56
N LEU A 54 28.56 3.77 10.81
CA LEU A 54 27.38 3.05 11.30
C LEU A 54 26.08 3.57 10.65
N VAL A 55 25.95 4.89 10.49
CA VAL A 55 24.80 5.49 9.79
C VAL A 55 24.74 5.00 8.33
N CYS A 56 25.86 5.02 7.62
CA CYS A 56 25.95 4.53 6.25
C CYS A 56 25.63 3.03 6.15
N ALA A 57 26.15 2.21 7.08
CA ALA A 57 25.86 0.78 7.10
C ALA A 57 24.36 0.52 7.34
N ALA A 58 23.71 1.27 8.24
CA ALA A 58 22.28 1.15 8.50
C ALA A 58 21.42 1.58 7.29
N LEU A 59 21.78 2.68 6.62
CA LEU A 59 21.10 3.14 5.40
C LEU A 59 21.27 2.11 4.26
N LEU A 60 22.50 1.63 4.04
CA LEU A 60 22.78 0.62 3.02
C LEU A 60 22.06 -0.69 3.31
N ALA A 61 21.97 -1.11 4.57
CA ALA A 61 21.16 -2.25 4.96
C ALA A 61 19.69 -2.03 4.61
N ARG A 62 19.07 -0.88 4.96
CA ARG A 62 17.68 -0.61 4.57
C ARG A 62 17.46 -0.64 3.05
N VAL A 63 18.39 -0.10 2.27
CA VAL A 63 18.36 -0.19 0.80
C VAL A 63 18.51 -1.64 0.33
N GLY A 64 19.42 -2.42 0.91
CA GLY A 64 19.57 -3.84 0.63
C GLY A 64 18.32 -4.64 0.99
N ASN A 65 17.63 -4.31 2.10
CA ASN A 65 16.37 -4.93 2.49
C ASN A 65 15.27 -4.67 1.47
N LEU A 66 15.27 -3.49 0.83
CA LEU A 66 14.36 -3.27 -0.30
C LEU A 66 14.65 -4.29 -1.40
N PHE A 67 15.91 -4.49 -1.80
CA PHE A 67 16.25 -5.43 -2.87
C PHE A 67 15.88 -6.88 -2.54
N THR A 68 15.92 -7.31 -1.28
CA THR A 68 15.44 -8.66 -0.88
C THR A 68 13.92 -8.77 -0.88
N ARG A 69 13.23 -7.63 -0.73
CA ARG A 69 11.78 -7.55 -0.81
C ARG A 69 11.31 -7.32 -2.23
N LEU A 70 12.15 -6.78 -3.12
CA LEU A 70 11.80 -6.56 -4.51
C LEU A 70 11.45 -7.90 -5.21
N PRO A 71 10.35 -7.92 -5.95
CA PRO A 71 9.51 -6.76 -6.25
C PRO A 71 8.59 -6.39 -5.10
N CYS A 72 8.16 -7.30 -4.22
CA CYS A 72 7.15 -7.15 -3.15
C CYS A 72 7.43 -6.06 -2.06
N ALA A 73 7.59 -4.80 -2.42
CA ALA A 73 7.78 -3.67 -1.50
C ALA A 73 7.08 -2.44 -2.04
N PHE A 74 6.25 -1.71 -1.28
CA PHE A 74 5.44 -0.58 -1.79
C PHE A 74 6.23 0.54 -2.48
N ASP A 75 5.53 1.39 -3.23
CA ASP A 75 6.11 2.53 -3.95
C ASP A 75 6.74 3.48 -2.97
N ALA A 76 5.99 3.86 -1.95
CA ALA A 76 6.53 4.70 -0.93
C ALA A 76 7.68 4.04 -0.15
N GLU A 77 7.80 2.70 -0.10
CA GLU A 77 9.03 2.04 0.39
C GLU A 77 10.20 2.18 -0.58
N VAL A 78 9.97 1.99 -1.89
CA VAL A 78 10.99 2.20 -2.92
C VAL A 78 11.48 3.65 -2.88
N LEU A 79 10.55 4.62 -2.90
CA LEU A 79 10.83 6.05 -2.84
C LEU A 79 11.53 6.42 -1.53
N SER A 80 11.14 5.80 -0.41
CA SER A 80 11.85 5.92 0.86
C SER A 80 13.29 5.44 0.75
N SER A 81 13.52 4.26 0.17
CA SER A 81 14.86 3.69 0.02
C SER A 81 15.71 4.46 -0.97
N LEU A 82 15.12 5.04 -2.03
CA LEU A 82 15.83 5.97 -2.92
C LEU A 82 16.27 7.24 -2.18
N SER A 83 15.42 7.75 -1.28
CA SER A 83 15.77 8.86 -0.40
C SER A 83 16.90 8.46 0.57
N ASP A 84 16.84 7.25 1.14
CA ASP A 84 17.88 6.73 2.03
C ASP A 84 19.21 6.52 1.31
N ALA A 85 19.18 6.01 0.07
CA ALA A 85 20.34 5.89 -0.81
C ALA A 85 20.94 7.27 -1.12
N THR A 86 20.11 8.29 -1.28
CA THR A 86 20.55 9.68 -1.49
C THR A 86 21.29 10.23 -0.27
N VAL A 87 20.76 10.00 0.93
CA VAL A 87 21.43 10.38 2.19
C VAL A 87 22.76 9.63 2.33
N PHE A 88 22.76 8.32 2.09
CA PHE A 88 23.98 7.50 2.09
C PHE A 88 25.04 8.06 1.14
N LEU A 89 24.69 8.31 -0.13
CA LEU A 89 25.60 8.86 -1.13
C LEU A 89 26.12 10.24 -0.73
N ALA A 90 25.27 11.13 -0.19
CA ALA A 90 25.69 12.44 0.27
C ALA A 90 26.68 12.36 1.45
N ILE A 91 26.51 11.42 2.37
CA ILE A 91 27.45 11.22 3.49
C ILE A 91 28.80 10.71 2.95
N VAL A 92 28.79 9.66 2.11
CA VAL A 92 30.02 9.05 1.56
C VAL A 92 30.78 10.02 0.66
N THR A 93 30.08 10.79 -0.17
CA THR A 93 30.69 11.79 -1.07
C THR A 93 30.94 13.15 -0.41
N GLN A 94 30.69 13.29 0.90
CA GLN A 94 30.84 14.53 1.67
C GLN A 94 30.02 15.71 1.12
N ARG A 95 28.86 15.43 0.51
CA ARG A 95 27.91 16.40 -0.05
C ARG A 95 26.67 16.60 0.81
N VAL A 96 26.79 16.45 2.14
CA VAL A 96 25.66 16.61 3.10
C VAL A 96 24.94 17.96 2.92
N ARG A 97 25.66 19.01 2.53
CA ARG A 97 25.10 20.35 2.29
C ARG A 97 24.11 20.43 1.12
N SER A 98 24.17 19.50 0.16
CA SER A 98 23.21 19.47 -0.96
C SER A 98 21.91 18.75 -0.62
N LEU A 99 21.87 18.00 0.50
CA LEU A 99 20.68 17.21 0.87
C LEU A 99 19.39 18.01 0.95
N PRO A 100 19.34 19.23 1.53
CA PRO A 100 18.10 20.00 1.55
C PRO A 100 17.48 20.20 0.17
N GLU A 101 18.28 20.61 -0.80
CA GLU A 101 17.82 20.85 -2.17
C GLU A 101 17.52 19.53 -2.89
N THR A 102 18.38 18.52 -2.76
CA THR A 102 18.17 17.22 -3.40
C THR A 102 16.90 16.53 -2.88
N THR A 103 16.72 16.46 -1.56
CA THR A 103 15.52 15.87 -0.93
C THR A 103 14.27 16.67 -1.28
N ARG A 104 14.35 18.00 -1.34
CA ARG A 104 13.23 18.84 -1.78
C ARG A 104 12.77 18.48 -3.20
N TRP A 105 13.68 18.37 -4.15
CA TRP A 105 13.34 18.00 -5.53
C TRP A 105 12.88 16.56 -5.67
N GLN A 106 13.43 15.64 -4.88
CA GLN A 106 12.93 14.27 -4.82
C GLN A 106 11.49 14.21 -4.34
N LEU A 107 11.18 14.87 -3.20
CA LEU A 107 9.81 14.92 -2.69
C LEU A 107 8.87 15.65 -3.64
N ALA A 108 9.31 16.75 -4.28
CA ALA A 108 8.54 17.45 -5.31
C ALA A 108 8.14 16.50 -6.44
N THR A 109 9.12 15.76 -6.98
CA THR A 109 8.93 14.81 -8.07
C THR A 109 8.01 13.67 -7.65
N PHE A 110 8.23 13.11 -6.46
CA PHE A 110 7.46 11.97 -5.96
C PHE A 110 6.00 12.32 -5.72
N TYR A 111 5.69 13.45 -5.07
CA TYR A 111 4.31 13.88 -4.85
C TYR A 111 3.62 14.30 -6.16
N PHE A 112 4.34 14.98 -7.05
CA PHE A 112 3.77 15.34 -8.35
C PHE A 112 3.45 14.08 -9.17
N ALA A 113 4.37 13.11 -9.23
CA ALA A 113 4.16 11.84 -9.91
C ALA A 113 3.01 11.04 -9.26
N ALA A 114 2.92 11.01 -7.93
CA ALA A 114 1.84 10.35 -7.20
C ALA A 114 0.46 10.88 -7.61
N GLY A 115 0.31 12.21 -7.69
CA GLY A 115 -0.93 12.85 -8.13
C GLY A 115 -1.19 12.66 -9.63
N PHE A 116 -0.14 12.75 -10.45
CA PHE A 116 -0.26 12.56 -11.91
C PHE A 116 -0.68 11.14 -12.29
N LEU A 117 -0.10 10.12 -11.66
CA LEU A 117 -0.44 8.71 -11.93
C LEU A 117 -1.88 8.37 -11.51
N LYS A 118 -2.44 9.12 -10.55
CA LYS A 118 -3.85 9.06 -10.16
C LYS A 118 -4.81 9.70 -11.17
N VAL A 119 -4.32 10.41 -12.20
CA VAL A 119 -5.16 10.97 -13.26
C VAL A 119 -5.59 9.85 -14.23
N ASN A 120 -6.48 8.99 -13.77
CA ASN A 120 -7.06 7.89 -14.53
C ASN A 120 -8.54 7.72 -14.17
N THR A 121 -9.29 7.06 -15.06
CA THR A 121 -10.74 6.88 -14.90
C THR A 121 -11.11 6.13 -13.63
N SER A 122 -10.38 5.06 -13.28
CA SER A 122 -10.66 4.27 -12.08
C SER A 122 -10.48 5.04 -10.76
N PHE A 123 -9.50 5.94 -10.68
CA PHE A 123 -9.25 6.75 -9.49
C PHE A 123 -10.20 7.96 -9.39
N LEU A 124 -10.60 8.53 -10.53
CA LEU A 124 -11.57 9.62 -10.58
C LEU A 124 -13.01 9.15 -10.39
N GLU A 125 -13.31 7.90 -10.73
CA GLU A 125 -14.62 7.29 -10.49
C GLU A 125 -14.85 7.07 -8.98
N PRO A 126 -15.78 7.81 -8.35
CA PRO A 126 -15.97 7.77 -6.90
C PRO A 126 -16.33 6.40 -6.39
N THR A 127 -17.06 5.63 -7.20
CA THR A 127 -17.49 4.29 -6.82
C THR A 127 -16.35 3.31 -6.76
N THR A 128 -15.21 3.55 -7.41
CA THR A 128 -14.05 2.67 -7.38
C THR A 128 -12.86 3.25 -6.62
N SER A 129 -12.77 4.57 -6.51
CA SER A 129 -11.65 5.30 -5.91
C SER A 129 -11.42 4.94 -4.45
N CYS A 130 -10.15 4.80 -4.07
CA CYS A 130 -9.80 4.62 -2.67
C CYS A 130 -10.04 5.89 -1.86
N ALA A 131 -9.78 7.06 -2.45
CA ALA A 131 -9.97 8.35 -1.80
C ALA A 131 -11.39 8.52 -1.27
N SER A 132 -12.42 8.11 -2.02
CA SER A 132 -13.81 8.14 -1.58
C SER A 132 -14.03 7.37 -0.28
N THR A 133 -13.45 6.17 -0.16
CA THR A 133 -13.51 5.37 1.06
C THR A 133 -12.86 6.08 2.24
N TYR A 134 -11.65 6.63 2.06
CA TYR A 134 -10.95 7.38 3.12
C TYR A 134 -11.78 8.56 3.62
N PHE A 135 -12.28 9.40 2.71
CA PHE A 135 -13.09 10.56 3.08
C PHE A 135 -14.38 10.16 3.80
N ILE A 136 -15.08 9.12 3.33
CA ILE A 136 -16.30 8.65 3.98
C ILE A 136 -16.04 8.10 5.37
N GLN A 137 -14.96 7.33 5.56
CA GLN A 137 -14.58 6.83 6.87
C GLN A 137 -14.23 7.97 7.85
N ILE A 138 -13.55 9.02 7.40
CA ILE A 138 -13.29 10.22 8.22
C ILE A 138 -14.60 10.91 8.61
N LEU A 139 -15.51 11.11 7.65
CA LEU A 139 -16.81 11.74 7.92
C LEU A 139 -17.69 10.92 8.87
N ASP A 140 -17.60 9.60 8.81
CA ASP A 140 -18.28 8.71 9.74
C ASP A 140 -17.81 8.94 11.18
N VAL A 141 -16.48 8.98 11.39
CA VAL A 141 -15.88 9.25 12.71
C VAL A 141 -16.23 10.63 13.24
N LEU A 142 -16.22 11.63 12.37
CA LEU A 142 -16.57 13.00 12.74
C LEU A 142 -18.08 13.21 12.91
N ALA A 143 -18.90 12.19 12.67
CA ALA A 143 -20.36 12.27 12.67
C ALA A 143 -20.90 13.39 11.75
N LEU A 144 -20.32 13.53 10.55
CA LEU A 144 -20.66 14.54 9.54
C LEU A 144 -21.27 13.89 8.26
N PRO A 145 -22.36 13.10 8.37
CA PRO A 145 -22.91 12.37 7.23
C PRO A 145 -23.47 13.28 6.14
N THR A 146 -23.89 14.51 6.48
CA THR A 146 -24.44 15.48 5.53
C THR A 146 -23.44 15.92 4.46
N LEU A 147 -22.14 15.78 4.72
CA LEU A 147 -21.07 16.10 3.77
C LEU A 147 -20.69 14.92 2.87
N ALA A 148 -21.19 13.71 3.17
CA ALA A 148 -20.81 12.48 2.47
C ALA A 148 -21.01 12.54 0.95
N PRO A 149 -22.14 13.03 0.39
CA PRO A 149 -22.32 13.07 -1.06
C PRO A 149 -21.33 13.95 -1.79
N PHE A 150 -20.96 15.07 -1.18
CA PHE A 150 -19.98 16.00 -1.74
C PHE A 150 -18.57 15.41 -1.64
N ALA A 151 -18.18 14.94 -0.46
CA ALA A 151 -16.86 14.36 -0.23
C ALA A 151 -16.63 13.12 -1.08
N PHE A 152 -17.62 12.22 -1.18
CA PHE A 152 -17.55 11.03 -2.02
C PHE A 152 -17.24 11.39 -3.48
N ARG A 153 -17.98 12.34 -4.07
CA ARG A 153 -17.81 12.72 -5.47
C ARG A 153 -16.50 13.43 -5.78
N LEU A 154 -15.98 14.22 -4.83
CA LEU A 154 -14.80 15.04 -5.05
C LEU A 154 -13.50 14.43 -4.51
N ALA A 155 -13.57 13.34 -3.74
CA ALA A 155 -12.40 12.78 -3.06
C ALA A 155 -11.23 12.51 -4.02
N GLY A 156 -11.48 11.84 -5.16
CA GLY A 156 -10.44 11.55 -6.15
C GLY A 156 -9.75 12.81 -6.68
N LEU A 157 -10.55 13.81 -7.11
CA LEU A 157 -10.03 15.08 -7.60
C LEU A 157 -9.28 15.87 -6.51
N ALA A 158 -9.81 15.90 -5.30
CA ALA A 158 -9.20 16.58 -4.16
C ALA A 158 -7.85 15.95 -3.80
N THR A 159 -7.74 14.62 -3.81
CA THR A 159 -6.46 13.92 -3.58
C THR A 159 -5.44 14.23 -4.68
N ILE A 160 -5.82 14.19 -5.96
CA ILE A 160 -4.93 14.54 -7.08
C ILE A 160 -4.44 15.99 -6.92
N ALA A 161 -5.35 16.93 -6.70
CA ALA A 161 -5.02 18.35 -6.56
C ALA A 161 -4.08 18.59 -5.36
N LEU A 162 -4.33 17.91 -4.23
CA LEU A 162 -3.50 18.02 -3.04
C LEU A 162 -2.10 17.45 -3.26
N GLU A 163 -1.96 16.25 -3.84
CA GLU A 163 -0.64 15.65 -4.09
C GLU A 163 0.18 16.41 -5.13
N CYS A 164 -0.42 16.78 -6.28
CA CYS A 164 0.24 17.65 -7.25
C CYS A 164 0.58 19.01 -6.63
N GLY A 165 -0.32 19.56 -5.81
CA GLY A 165 -0.13 20.81 -5.08
C GLY A 165 1.03 20.74 -4.08
N ILE A 166 1.20 19.62 -3.37
CA ILE A 166 2.36 19.35 -2.51
C ILE A 166 3.64 19.35 -3.36
N GLY A 167 3.63 18.65 -4.50
CA GLY A 167 4.78 18.58 -5.41
C GLY A 167 5.22 19.98 -5.90
N VAL A 168 4.27 20.78 -6.40
CA VAL A 168 4.51 22.17 -6.81
C VAL A 168 4.95 23.04 -5.63
N SER A 169 4.35 22.84 -4.45
CA SER A 169 4.72 23.58 -3.24
C SER A 169 6.17 23.29 -2.84
N PHE A 170 6.68 22.07 -2.97
CA PHE A 170 8.11 21.82 -2.68
C PHE A 170 9.04 22.61 -3.62
N ALA A 171 8.61 22.88 -4.85
CA ALA A 171 9.35 23.73 -5.78
C ALA A 171 9.34 25.22 -5.38
N VAL A 172 8.22 25.72 -4.83
CA VAL A 172 7.99 27.16 -4.59
C VAL A 172 8.06 27.59 -3.12
N SER A 173 7.40 26.87 -2.23
CA SER A 173 7.33 27.13 -0.78
C SER A 173 7.48 25.84 0.01
N PRO A 174 8.72 25.46 0.38
CA PRO A 174 8.98 24.18 1.05
C PRO A 174 8.25 24.03 2.39
N ARG A 175 8.04 25.14 3.12
CA ARG A 175 7.30 25.14 4.39
C ARG A 175 5.82 24.79 4.17
N LEU A 176 5.18 25.41 3.18
CA LEU A 176 3.80 25.07 2.81
C LEU A 176 3.72 23.61 2.34
N ALA A 177 4.69 23.14 1.57
CA ALA A 177 4.74 21.76 1.10
C ALA A 177 4.82 20.75 2.25
N VAL A 178 5.70 20.99 3.24
CA VAL A 178 5.79 20.15 4.43
C VAL A 178 4.50 20.16 5.22
N PHE A 179 3.88 21.34 5.41
CA PHE A 179 2.58 21.44 6.07
C PHE A 179 1.52 20.60 5.35
N LEU A 180 1.33 20.81 4.04
CA LEU A 180 0.35 20.07 3.24
C LEU A 180 0.61 18.57 3.23
N ALA A 181 1.88 18.14 3.09
CA ALA A 181 2.27 16.74 3.12
C ALA A 181 1.96 16.09 4.47
N VAL A 182 2.33 16.77 5.56
CA VAL A 182 2.05 16.31 6.92
C VAL A 182 0.54 16.26 7.16
N SER A 183 -0.23 17.26 6.72
CA SER A 183 -1.69 17.29 6.84
C SER A 183 -2.38 16.19 6.03
N LEU A 184 -1.92 15.91 4.81
CA LEU A 184 -2.42 14.79 4.00
C LEU A 184 -2.21 13.47 4.74
N HIS A 185 -0.96 13.20 5.13
CA HIS A 185 -0.63 12.01 5.91
C HIS A 185 -1.35 11.97 7.25
N ALA A 186 -1.70 13.14 7.80
CA ALA A 186 -2.50 13.24 9.01
C ALA A 186 -3.95 12.82 8.80
N GLY A 187 -4.60 13.30 7.74
CA GLY A 187 -5.99 12.91 7.43
C GLY A 187 -6.12 11.42 7.16
N ILE A 188 -5.13 10.86 6.47
CA ILE A 188 -5.17 9.43 6.18
C ILE A 188 -5.07 8.57 7.44
N ALA A 189 -4.47 9.11 8.47
CA ALA A 189 -4.18 8.37 9.67
C ALA A 189 -5.32 8.10 10.60
N ILE A 190 -6.11 9.17 10.72
CA ILE A 190 -7.28 9.25 11.56
C ILE A 190 -8.43 8.52 10.87
N THR A 191 -8.22 8.10 9.62
CA THR A 191 -9.15 7.21 8.93
C THR A 191 -9.19 5.89 9.70
N PRO A 192 -10.36 5.40 10.12
CA PRO A 192 -10.50 4.09 10.76
C PRO A 192 -9.86 2.91 9.99
N PRO A 193 -9.60 1.80 10.68
CA PRO A 193 -9.29 0.53 10.04
C PRO A 193 -10.28 0.17 8.91
N PRO A 194 -9.78 -0.50 7.85
CA PRO A 194 -8.42 -1.00 7.65
C PRO A 194 -7.46 0.03 7.03
N ASN A 195 -7.90 1.29 6.88
CA ASN A 195 -7.20 2.31 6.10
C ASN A 195 -6.29 3.23 6.94
N ASN A 196 -6.21 3.03 8.26
CA ASN A 196 -5.32 3.71 9.21
C ASN A 196 -3.82 3.33 9.04
N ILE A 197 -3.32 3.28 7.81
CA ILE A 197 -1.97 2.79 7.50
C ILE A 197 -0.99 3.94 7.64
N SER A 198 -0.02 3.88 8.55
CA SER A 198 0.76 5.06 8.98
C SER A 198 2.18 5.18 8.45
N GLY A 199 2.73 4.08 7.92
CA GLY A 199 4.16 3.94 7.67
C GLY A 199 4.74 5.04 6.80
N PHE A 200 4.07 5.42 5.70
CA PHE A 200 4.64 6.43 4.78
C PHE A 200 4.58 7.84 5.32
N GLY A 201 3.60 8.18 6.17
CA GLY A 201 3.59 9.47 6.86
C GLY A 201 4.86 9.63 7.71
N VAL A 202 5.16 8.62 8.53
CA VAL A 202 6.37 8.60 9.37
C VAL A 202 7.64 8.70 8.51
N ILE A 203 7.69 7.95 7.41
CA ILE A 203 8.79 8.01 6.45
C ILE A 203 8.92 9.43 5.87
N CYS A 204 7.85 10.03 5.37
CA CYS A 204 7.84 11.37 4.80
C CYS A 204 8.34 12.42 5.81
N ALA A 205 7.79 12.41 7.03
CA ALA A 205 8.14 13.36 8.08
C ALA A 205 9.65 13.37 8.39
N VAL A 206 10.28 12.20 8.41
CA VAL A 206 11.74 12.08 8.61
C VAL A 206 12.53 12.75 7.47
N ARG A 207 12.04 12.72 6.22
CA ARG A 207 12.72 13.34 5.07
C ARG A 207 12.48 14.85 5.00
N CYS A 208 11.35 15.33 5.50
CA CYS A 208 11.07 16.75 5.67
C CYS A 208 12.12 17.45 6.56
N PHE A 209 12.83 16.71 7.42
CA PHE A 209 14.01 17.19 8.16
C PHE A 209 15.03 17.92 7.27
N TRP A 210 15.37 17.33 6.13
CA TRP A 210 16.38 17.89 5.24
C TRP A 210 15.83 19.13 4.54
N VAL A 211 14.56 19.11 4.14
CA VAL A 211 13.89 20.24 3.47
C VAL A 211 13.83 21.48 4.35
N LEU A 212 13.57 21.30 5.65
CA LEU A 212 13.50 22.41 6.60
C LEU A 212 14.87 22.91 7.09
N GLY A 213 15.98 22.29 6.65
CA GLY A 213 17.34 22.75 6.97
C GLY A 213 17.90 22.24 8.31
N GLY A 214 17.29 21.23 8.92
CA GLY A 214 17.68 20.64 10.20
C GLY A 214 16.58 20.71 11.25
N PRO A 215 16.73 20.03 12.41
CA PRO A 215 15.70 20.03 13.42
C PRO A 215 15.78 21.33 14.24
N PRO A 216 14.65 21.84 14.74
CA PRO A 216 14.69 22.90 15.72
C PRO A 216 15.48 22.44 16.96
N ARG A 217 16.00 23.40 17.74
CA ARG A 217 16.38 23.13 19.13
C ARG A 217 15.09 22.84 19.91
N LEU A 218 14.66 21.58 19.88
CA LEU A 218 13.50 21.11 20.62
C LEU A 218 13.84 21.18 22.11
N SER A 219 13.09 21.96 22.88
CA SER A 219 13.19 21.85 24.33
C SER A 219 12.61 20.49 24.75
N PRO A 220 13.20 19.81 25.75
CA PRO A 220 12.65 18.56 26.28
C PRO A 220 11.18 18.66 26.68
N GLY A 221 10.72 19.83 27.13
CA GLY A 221 9.32 20.10 27.47
C GLY A 221 8.36 20.07 26.27
N LEU A 222 8.80 20.51 25.09
CA LEU A 222 7.99 20.46 23.87
C LEU A 222 7.83 19.02 23.37
N LEU A 223 8.90 18.23 23.46
CA LEU A 223 8.89 16.78 23.20
C LEU A 223 7.93 16.04 24.15
N ALA A 224 8.00 16.34 25.44
CA ALA A 224 7.10 15.76 26.44
C ALA A 224 5.64 16.18 26.22
N GLY A 225 5.38 17.45 25.87
CA GLY A 225 4.04 17.95 25.56
C GLY A 225 3.44 17.34 24.30
N ALA A 226 4.25 17.16 23.24
CA ALA A 226 3.84 16.47 22.02
C ALA A 226 3.46 15.01 22.29
N ALA A 227 4.30 14.30 23.04
CA ALA A 227 4.05 12.93 23.45
C ALA A 227 2.78 12.81 24.32
N ALA A 228 2.57 13.75 25.24
CA ALA A 228 1.38 13.79 26.09
C ALA A 228 0.10 14.09 25.29
N ALA A 229 0.12 15.10 24.41
CA ALA A 229 -1.03 15.43 23.57
C ALA A 229 -1.39 14.28 22.62
N ALA A 230 -0.37 13.64 22.07
CA ALA A 230 -0.54 12.46 21.26
C ALA A 230 -1.15 11.29 22.07
N ALA A 231 -0.67 11.04 23.29
CA ALA A 231 -1.21 10.01 24.16
C ALA A 231 -2.67 10.28 24.56
N VAL A 232 -3.04 11.55 24.81
CA VAL A 232 -4.42 11.96 25.07
C VAL A 232 -5.31 11.76 23.85
N LEU A 233 -4.84 12.13 22.65
CA LEU A 233 -5.56 11.91 21.40
C LEU A 233 -5.78 10.42 21.12
N GLY A 234 -4.76 9.57 21.30
CA GLY A 234 -4.92 8.11 21.17
C GLY A 234 -5.86 7.52 22.24
N GLY A 235 -5.87 8.09 23.45
CA GLY A 235 -6.83 7.75 24.50
C GLY A 235 -8.26 8.14 24.15
N LEU A 236 -8.45 9.29 23.50
CA LEU A 236 -9.75 9.78 23.05
C LEU A 236 -10.29 9.00 21.84
N THR A 237 -9.44 8.66 20.86
CA THR A 237 -9.88 7.82 19.72
C THR A 237 -10.29 6.43 20.19
N SER A 238 -9.49 5.79 21.05
CA SER A 238 -9.81 4.47 21.60
C SER A 238 -11.10 4.45 22.43
N THR A 239 -11.39 5.53 23.19
CA THR A 239 -12.66 5.65 23.93
C THR A 239 -13.85 6.00 23.04
N LEU A 240 -13.67 6.87 22.03
CA LEU A 240 -14.73 7.21 21.08
C LEU A 240 -15.11 6.06 20.15
N HIS A 241 -14.15 5.18 19.83
CA HIS A 241 -14.41 4.09 18.93
C HIS A 241 -15.30 3.00 19.54
N GLY A 242 -15.39 2.84 20.87
CA GLY A 242 -16.34 1.92 21.52
C GLY A 242 -16.29 0.46 21.06
N ILE A 243 -15.40 0.12 20.13
CA ILE A 243 -15.20 -1.19 19.56
C ILE A 243 -14.43 -1.94 20.63
N PRO A 244 -14.99 -2.98 21.28
CA PRO A 244 -14.15 -3.97 21.92
C PRO A 244 -13.23 -4.45 20.79
N SER A 245 -11.97 -4.00 20.82
CA SER A 245 -10.93 -4.49 19.91
C SER A 245 -11.15 -5.99 19.88
N PRO A 246 -11.41 -6.62 18.71
CA PRO A 246 -11.35 -8.07 18.66
C PRO A 246 -10.02 -8.41 19.34
N GLN A 247 -10.10 -9.21 20.40
CA GLN A 247 -8.93 -9.67 21.13
C GLN A 247 -8.14 -10.52 20.14
N ILE A 248 -7.39 -9.87 19.27
CA ILE A 248 -6.26 -10.46 18.58
C ILE A 248 -5.16 -10.24 19.61
N PRO A 249 -4.81 -11.26 20.42
CA PRO A 249 -4.02 -11.10 21.65
C PRO A 249 -2.58 -10.58 21.44
N PHE A 250 -2.22 -10.16 20.22
CA PHE A 250 -0.88 -9.73 19.83
C PHE A 250 -0.81 -8.41 19.06
N VAL A 251 -1.93 -7.71 18.81
CA VAL A 251 -1.89 -6.39 18.16
C VAL A 251 -2.21 -5.33 19.21
N PRO A 252 -1.24 -4.49 19.65
CA PRO A 252 -1.55 -3.35 20.50
C PRO A 252 -2.61 -2.49 19.81
N PRO A 253 -3.49 -1.77 20.56
CA PRO A 253 -4.55 -0.97 19.95
C PRO A 253 -3.96 -0.12 18.83
N LEU A 254 -4.53 -0.28 17.63
CA LEU A 254 -4.12 0.33 16.36
C LEU A 254 -4.07 1.87 16.38
N ASP A 255 -4.42 2.49 17.53
CA ASP A 255 -4.34 3.90 17.88
C ASP A 255 -2.92 4.39 18.29
N TYR A 256 -1.90 3.54 18.36
CA TYR A 256 -0.54 3.94 18.79
C TYR A 256 0.39 4.54 17.70
N PRO A 257 0.39 4.06 16.44
CA PRO A 257 1.17 4.68 15.35
C PRO A 257 0.76 6.14 15.13
N ALA A 258 -0.52 6.40 15.34
CA ALA A 258 -1.18 7.68 15.37
C ALA A 258 -0.49 8.68 16.30
N VAL A 259 -0.36 8.30 17.58
CA VAL A 259 0.32 9.08 18.61
C VAL A 259 1.76 9.41 18.20
N VAL A 260 2.46 8.42 17.68
CA VAL A 260 3.87 8.52 17.33
C VAL A 260 4.13 9.49 16.16
N PHE A 261 3.34 9.43 15.10
CA PHE A 261 3.43 10.41 14.02
C PHE A 261 2.97 11.80 14.47
N GLY A 262 1.90 11.90 15.27
CA GLY A 262 1.48 13.18 15.83
C GLY A 262 2.62 13.86 16.59
N ALA A 263 3.38 13.08 17.37
CA ALA A 263 4.60 13.56 18.00
C ALA A 263 5.66 13.96 16.96
N LEU A 264 6.01 13.12 15.98
CA LEU A 264 7.02 13.43 14.96
C LEU A 264 6.66 14.64 14.07
N ALA A 265 5.42 14.72 13.60
CA ALA A 265 4.84 15.81 12.83
C ALA A 265 4.81 17.12 13.63
N PHE A 266 4.41 17.06 14.90
CA PHE A 266 4.48 18.21 15.79
C PHE A 266 5.92 18.66 16.04
N LEU A 267 6.88 17.75 16.14
CA LEU A 267 8.31 18.11 16.25
C LEU A 267 8.85 18.77 14.98
N CYS A 268 8.32 18.41 13.81
CA CYS A 268 8.62 19.07 12.54
C CYS A 268 7.93 20.46 12.42
N LEU A 269 6.70 20.61 12.91
CA LEU A 269 5.86 21.81 12.74
C LEU A 269 6.01 22.85 13.86
N ALA A 270 6.33 22.46 15.09
CA ALA A 270 6.51 23.37 16.23
C ALA A 270 7.85 24.14 16.18
N THR A 271 8.40 24.31 14.99
CA THR A 271 9.59 25.10 14.68
C THR A 271 9.25 26.58 14.85
N LYS A 272 9.84 27.25 15.84
CA LYS A 272 9.99 28.71 15.78
C LYS A 272 11.22 29.03 14.91
N PRO A 273 11.12 29.92 13.91
CA PRO A 273 12.30 30.49 13.28
C PRO A 273 13.13 31.26 14.31
N GLU A 274 14.43 31.43 14.05
CA GLU A 274 15.26 32.32 14.86
C GLU A 274 14.65 33.74 14.88
N PRO A 275 14.86 34.53 15.96
CA PRO A 275 14.29 35.86 16.08
C PRO A 275 14.79 36.76 14.93
N GLY A 276 13.94 36.99 13.92
CA GLY A 276 14.27 37.73 12.70
C GLY A 276 13.29 37.51 11.54
N GLU A 277 12.62 36.36 11.47
CA GLU A 277 11.54 36.09 10.51
C GLU A 277 10.17 36.13 11.22
N ARG A 278 9.38 37.18 10.98
CA ARG A 278 7.95 37.22 11.32
C ARG A 278 7.17 36.43 10.26
N ASP A 279 6.45 35.38 10.64
CA ASP A 279 4.99 35.46 10.86
C ASP A 279 4.32 34.07 11.00
N SER A 280 3.23 34.09 11.79
CA SER A 280 2.11 33.13 11.89
C SER A 280 2.38 31.66 12.22
N THR A 281 2.37 31.40 13.53
CA THR A 281 2.02 30.14 14.19
C THR A 281 0.77 29.49 13.57
N LEU A 282 0.89 28.26 13.08
CA LEU A 282 -0.27 27.41 12.75
C LEU A 282 -0.29 26.16 13.63
N LEU A 283 -1.48 25.94 14.13
CA LEU A 283 -1.92 25.10 15.23
C LEU A 283 -1.80 23.60 14.89
N ALA A 284 -1.50 22.82 15.93
CA ALA A 284 -1.28 21.38 15.92
C ALA A 284 -2.45 20.56 15.34
N LEU A 285 -2.13 19.41 14.72
CA LEU A 285 -2.98 18.21 14.66
C LEU A 285 -2.16 16.97 14.25
N GLY A 286 -2.21 15.93 15.08
CA GLY A 286 -1.75 14.55 14.78
C GLY A 286 -2.67 13.88 13.77
N VAL A 287 -2.34 12.74 13.14
CA VAL A 287 -1.94 11.40 13.62
C VAL A 287 -1.50 10.65 12.31
N ALA A 288 -0.99 9.40 12.22
CA ALA A 288 -0.26 8.78 11.06
C ALA A 288 -0.96 7.97 9.88
N GLY A 289 -0.80 8.30 8.56
CA GLY A 289 -1.57 7.70 7.43
C GLY A 289 -1.02 7.71 5.96
N VAL A 290 -1.38 6.77 5.07
CA VAL A 290 -0.92 6.41 3.67
C VAL A 290 -2.00 6.45 2.57
N ALA A 291 -1.78 7.18 1.48
CA ALA A 291 -2.63 7.13 0.29
C ALA A 291 -2.11 6.07 -0.68
N LEU A 292 -2.91 5.07 -1.00
CA LEU A 292 -2.64 4.16 -2.11
C LEU A 292 -2.90 4.88 -3.44
N TRP A 293 -2.06 4.64 -4.44
CA TRP A 293 -2.11 5.40 -5.70
C TRP A 293 -3.26 5.01 -6.66
N PHE A 294 -4.03 3.95 -6.37
CA PHE A 294 -5.12 3.49 -7.24
C PHE A 294 -6.37 3.01 -6.46
N SER A 295 -7.45 2.86 -7.23
CA SER A 295 -8.82 2.55 -6.79
C SER A 295 -8.94 1.21 -6.04
N ASN A 296 -9.78 1.16 -5.00
CA ASN A 296 -10.03 -0.03 -4.16
C ASN A 296 -10.76 -1.17 -4.90
N LEU A 297 -11.34 -0.90 -6.08
CA LEU A 297 -12.34 -1.79 -6.69
C LEU A 297 -11.97 -2.27 -8.09
N ARG A 298 -11.04 -1.58 -8.75
CA ARG A 298 -10.55 -1.95 -10.07
C ARG A 298 -9.03 -1.87 -10.08
N MET A 299 -8.40 -3.04 -9.99
CA MET A 299 -6.94 -3.19 -10.02
C MET A 299 -6.44 -3.97 -11.25
N SER A 300 -7.30 -4.15 -12.27
CA SER A 300 -6.90 -4.73 -13.56
C SER A 300 -5.94 -3.80 -14.30
N GLY A 301 -4.82 -4.34 -14.77
CA GLY A 301 -3.88 -3.60 -15.61
C GLY A 301 -3.18 -2.44 -14.90
N GLY A 302 -2.77 -2.66 -13.64
CA GLY A 302 -2.09 -1.67 -12.79
C GLY A 302 -0.87 -1.03 -13.46
N THR A 303 -0.28 -0.01 -12.86
CA THR A 303 1.03 0.50 -13.29
C THR A 303 2.13 -0.18 -12.49
N ASN A 304 3.27 -0.54 -13.10
CA ASN A 304 4.49 -0.83 -12.38
C ASN A 304 4.85 0.49 -11.70
N HIS A 305 4.54 0.58 -10.42
CA HIS A 305 4.72 1.80 -9.64
C HIS A 305 6.19 2.27 -9.61
N LEU A 306 7.14 1.36 -9.88
CA LEU A 306 8.58 1.61 -9.93
C LEU A 306 9.02 2.24 -11.26
N LEU A 307 8.33 1.91 -12.35
CA LEU A 307 8.66 2.38 -13.70
C LEU A 307 7.62 3.38 -14.26
N GLY A 308 6.53 3.62 -13.55
CA GLY A 308 5.38 4.41 -14.03
C GLY A 308 4.68 3.79 -15.24
N LEU A 309 5.02 2.56 -15.63
CA LEU A 309 4.50 1.91 -16.83
C LEU A 309 3.16 1.25 -16.53
N PRO A 310 2.09 1.47 -17.29
CA PRO A 310 0.86 0.68 -17.16
C PRO A 310 1.19 -0.79 -17.45
N THR A 311 1.33 -1.62 -16.43
CA THR A 311 1.52 -3.07 -16.56
C THR A 311 0.32 -3.78 -17.15
N GLY A 312 -0.85 -3.13 -17.21
CA GLY A 312 -1.92 -3.55 -18.10
C GLY A 312 -1.46 -3.67 -19.55
N LEU A 313 -0.54 -2.82 -20.01
CA LEU A 313 0.04 -2.94 -21.36
C LEU A 313 0.94 -4.16 -21.47
N LEU A 314 1.70 -4.51 -20.42
CA LEU A 314 2.53 -5.73 -20.44
C LEU A 314 1.66 -6.99 -20.45
N GLN A 315 0.61 -7.03 -19.65
CA GLN A 315 -0.38 -8.11 -19.65
C GLN A 315 -1.10 -8.21 -21.00
N GLN A 316 -1.37 -7.08 -21.66
CA GLN A 316 -1.93 -7.07 -23.02
C GLN A 316 -0.94 -7.56 -24.07
N TRP A 317 0.28 -7.02 -24.09
CA TRP A 317 1.28 -7.30 -25.12
C TRP A 317 1.76 -8.75 -25.09
N TYR A 318 1.81 -9.35 -23.91
CA TYR A 318 2.32 -10.70 -23.73
C TYR A 318 1.24 -11.73 -23.43
N ALA A 319 -0.05 -11.38 -23.49
CA ALA A 319 -1.15 -12.30 -23.16
C ALA A 319 -1.04 -13.65 -23.90
N ASP A 320 -0.63 -13.59 -25.17
CA ASP A 320 -0.51 -14.73 -26.08
C ASP A 320 0.93 -15.22 -26.26
N ASP A 321 1.92 -14.53 -25.69
CA ASP A 321 3.32 -14.93 -25.75
C ASP A 321 3.62 -15.99 -24.68
N LYS A 322 3.51 -17.26 -25.06
CA LYS A 322 3.79 -18.41 -24.16
C LYS A 322 5.18 -18.40 -23.53
N THR A 323 6.15 -17.72 -24.14
CA THR A 323 7.52 -17.62 -23.61
C THR A 323 7.65 -16.56 -22.53
N SER A 324 6.66 -15.69 -22.42
CA SER A 324 6.65 -14.58 -21.49
C SER A 324 6.07 -14.97 -20.13
N VAL A 325 6.67 -14.46 -19.06
CA VAL A 325 6.13 -14.61 -17.68
C VAL A 325 4.77 -13.90 -17.49
N PHE A 326 4.36 -13.12 -18.48
CA PHE A 326 3.11 -12.38 -18.53
C PHE A 326 2.02 -13.06 -19.38
N SER A 327 2.30 -14.29 -19.86
CA SER A 327 1.36 -15.08 -20.64
C SER A 327 0.11 -15.43 -19.83
N GLY A 328 -0.95 -15.80 -20.55
CA GLY A 328 -2.17 -16.33 -19.93
C GLY A 328 -3.26 -15.31 -19.63
N GLY A 329 -2.96 -14.02 -19.73
CA GLY A 329 -3.95 -12.95 -19.60
C GLY A 329 -4.59 -12.89 -18.21
N VAL A 330 -5.91 -12.69 -18.17
CA VAL A 330 -6.70 -12.60 -16.93
C VAL A 330 -7.52 -13.88 -16.75
N LEU A 331 -7.45 -14.43 -15.54
CA LEU A 331 -8.19 -15.62 -15.13
C LEU A 331 -9.27 -15.25 -14.12
N ARG A 332 -10.41 -15.93 -14.17
CA ARG A 332 -11.44 -15.91 -13.14
C ARG A 332 -11.32 -17.18 -12.32
N VAL A 333 -11.01 -17.06 -11.03
CA VAL A 333 -11.16 -18.16 -10.09
C VAL A 333 -12.64 -18.32 -9.78
N ASP A 334 -13.18 -19.47 -10.15
CA ASP A 334 -14.58 -19.83 -9.97
C ASP A 334 -14.81 -20.56 -8.64
N ALA A 335 -13.85 -21.40 -8.23
CA ALA A 335 -13.85 -22.08 -6.94
C ALA A 335 -12.42 -22.45 -6.53
N SER A 336 -12.14 -22.40 -5.22
CA SER A 336 -10.91 -22.92 -4.66
C SER A 336 -11.16 -23.46 -3.26
N ASN A 337 -10.57 -24.62 -2.92
CA ASN A 337 -10.58 -25.12 -1.55
C ASN A 337 -9.36 -24.65 -0.73
N SER A 338 -8.45 -23.84 -1.30
CA SER A 338 -7.27 -23.36 -0.57
C SER A 338 -7.66 -22.29 0.44
N THR A 339 -7.36 -22.56 1.71
CA THR A 339 -7.54 -21.58 2.79
C THR A 339 -6.66 -20.35 2.54
N LEU A 340 -5.41 -20.56 2.11
CA LEU A 340 -4.48 -19.46 1.88
C LEU A 340 -4.90 -18.61 0.67
N LEU A 341 -5.24 -19.23 -0.47
CA LEU A 341 -5.62 -18.53 -1.69
C LEU A 341 -6.88 -17.71 -1.45
N ASN A 342 -7.89 -18.28 -0.80
CA ASN A 342 -9.13 -17.59 -0.47
C ASN A 342 -8.94 -16.47 0.57
N ALA A 343 -8.01 -16.63 1.52
CA ALA A 343 -7.69 -15.55 2.44
C ALA A 343 -6.98 -14.38 1.73
N LEU A 344 -6.01 -14.67 0.87
CA LEU A 344 -5.27 -13.65 0.10
C LEU A 344 -6.13 -13.01 -1.00
N HIS A 345 -7.09 -13.75 -1.54
CA HIS A 345 -7.91 -13.34 -2.67
C HIS A 345 -9.38 -13.77 -2.47
N PRO A 346 -10.34 -12.82 -2.45
CA PRO A 346 -10.18 -11.42 -2.84
C PRO A 346 -9.63 -10.48 -1.77
N ALA A 347 -9.25 -11.01 -0.61
CA ALA A 347 -8.88 -10.21 0.57
C ALA A 347 -10.00 -9.23 0.94
N GLU A 348 -11.17 -9.80 1.24
CA GLU A 348 -12.30 -9.02 1.73
C GLU A 348 -12.01 -8.49 3.15
N LEU A 349 -11.90 -7.17 3.25
CA LEU A 349 -11.72 -6.45 4.50
C LEU A 349 -12.99 -5.66 4.88
N THR A 350 -14.11 -5.89 4.18
CA THR A 350 -15.42 -5.33 4.50
C THR A 350 -15.80 -5.47 5.97
N PRO A 351 -15.59 -6.62 6.66
CA PRO A 351 -15.97 -6.75 8.06
C PRO A 351 -15.16 -5.86 9.02
N ILE A 352 -14.04 -5.30 8.56
CA ILE A 352 -13.21 -4.37 9.34
C ILE A 352 -13.73 -2.92 9.22
N LEU A 353 -14.48 -2.60 8.16
CA LEU A 353 -15.08 -1.28 8.01
C LEU A 353 -16.22 -1.06 9.03
N ALA A 354 -16.23 0.12 9.64
CA ALA A 354 -17.32 0.55 10.51
C ALA A 354 -18.68 0.54 9.77
N ASP A 355 -19.75 0.17 10.47
CA ASP A 355 -21.11 0.08 9.91
C ASP A 355 -21.60 1.39 9.31
N GLY A 356 -21.28 2.51 9.97
CA GLY A 356 -21.62 3.85 9.51
C GLY A 356 -20.93 4.18 8.19
N ALA A 357 -19.62 3.94 8.07
CA ALA A 357 -18.89 4.08 6.82
C ALA A 357 -19.44 3.19 5.70
N ARG A 358 -19.77 1.92 5.97
CA ARG A 358 -20.39 1.02 4.99
C ARG A 358 -21.77 1.53 4.52
N ARG A 359 -22.58 2.05 5.44
CA ARG A 359 -23.87 2.67 5.13
C ARG A 359 -23.68 3.92 4.26
N LEU A 360 -22.81 4.84 4.65
CA LEU A 360 -22.53 6.06 3.89
C LEU A 360 -21.99 5.77 2.48
N LEU A 361 -21.14 4.75 2.33
CA LEU A 361 -20.70 4.29 1.02
C LEU A 361 -21.88 3.83 0.16
N ARG A 362 -22.77 2.99 0.70
CA ARG A 362 -23.97 2.49 -0.01
C ARG A 362 -24.93 3.60 -0.41
N GLU A 363 -25.20 4.54 0.50
CA GLU A 363 -26.07 5.69 0.25
C GLU A 363 -25.55 6.60 -0.87
N ASN A 364 -24.24 6.53 -1.17
CA ASN A 364 -23.60 7.32 -2.21
C ASN A 364 -23.24 6.52 -3.48
N GLY A 365 -23.78 5.30 -3.63
CA GLY A 365 -23.66 4.49 -4.84
C GLY A 365 -22.43 3.58 -4.93
N ASN A 366 -21.65 3.48 -3.85
CA ASN A 366 -20.62 2.44 -3.69
C ASN A 366 -21.26 1.15 -3.14
N SER A 367 -20.62 -0.02 -3.29
CA SER A 367 -21.16 -1.28 -2.74
C SER A 367 -21.14 -1.34 -1.20
N GLY A 368 -20.32 -0.52 -0.55
CA GLY A 368 -20.02 -0.62 0.87
C GLY A 368 -19.13 -1.82 1.22
N ARG A 369 -18.63 -2.55 0.21
CA ARG A 369 -17.63 -3.60 0.35
C ARG A 369 -16.24 -3.05 0.07
N PHE A 370 -15.25 -3.63 0.72
CA PHE A 370 -13.87 -3.18 0.63
C PHE A 370 -12.92 -4.36 0.57
N TRP A 371 -12.02 -4.30 -0.40
CA TRP A 371 -11.11 -5.38 -0.74
C TRP A 371 -9.72 -4.80 -0.92
N ASN A 372 -8.72 -5.47 -0.34
CA ASN A 372 -7.34 -5.00 -0.44
C ASN A 372 -6.35 -6.18 -0.35
N PRO A 373 -6.11 -6.88 -1.46
CA PRO A 373 -5.14 -7.98 -1.52
C PRO A 373 -3.71 -7.55 -1.20
N ALA A 374 -3.38 -6.27 -1.39
CA ALA A 374 -2.08 -5.73 -1.00
C ALA A 374 -1.93 -5.71 0.53
N VAL A 375 -2.92 -5.15 1.23
CA VAL A 375 -2.94 -5.14 2.70
C VAL A 375 -2.93 -6.56 3.26
N ALA A 376 -3.74 -7.47 2.72
CA ALA A 376 -3.75 -8.89 3.07
C ALA A 376 -2.37 -9.54 3.01
N SER A 377 -1.61 -9.25 1.96
CA SER A 377 -0.27 -9.77 1.77
C SER A 377 0.75 -9.19 2.76
N ILE A 378 0.55 -7.95 3.24
CA ILE A 378 1.41 -7.30 4.24
C ILE A 378 1.13 -7.79 5.64
N ILE A 379 -0.13 -7.69 6.07
CA ILE A 379 -0.51 -7.90 7.46
C ILE A 379 -0.51 -9.40 7.79
N GLY A 380 -0.64 -10.23 6.74
CA GLY A 380 -0.74 -11.68 6.81
C GLY A 380 -2.18 -12.15 6.73
N HIS A 381 -2.38 -13.30 6.09
CA HIS A 381 -3.70 -13.89 5.85
C HIS A 381 -4.50 -14.17 7.14
N ASN A 382 -3.81 -14.39 8.26
CA ASN A 382 -4.44 -14.67 9.56
C ASN A 382 -5.24 -13.48 10.14
N LEU A 383 -5.04 -12.27 9.63
CA LEU A 383 -5.75 -11.07 10.08
C LEU A 383 -6.93 -10.71 9.19
N ILE A 384 -7.17 -11.49 8.14
CA ILE A 384 -8.29 -11.31 7.23
C ILE A 384 -9.42 -12.18 7.76
N PRO A 385 -10.59 -11.60 8.08
CA PRO A 385 -11.77 -12.38 8.44
C PRO A 385 -12.02 -13.45 7.36
N ASN A 386 -12.20 -14.71 7.77
CA ASN A 386 -12.31 -15.83 6.84
C ASN A 386 -13.43 -15.54 5.82
N PRO A 387 -13.09 -15.32 4.53
CA PRO A 387 -14.12 -14.96 3.55
C PRO A 387 -15.03 -16.15 3.30
N SER A 388 -16.26 -15.88 2.91
CA SER A 388 -17.16 -16.93 2.40
C SER A 388 -16.51 -17.57 1.15
N PHE A 389 -16.38 -18.89 1.15
CA PHE A 389 -15.67 -19.68 0.14
C PHE A 389 -16.21 -19.57 -1.31
N ASP A 390 -17.34 -18.89 -1.53
CA ASP A 390 -18.06 -18.86 -2.81
C ASP A 390 -17.85 -17.57 -3.63
N LEU A 391 -16.91 -16.70 -3.25
CA LEU A 391 -16.64 -15.49 -4.02
C LEU A 391 -15.80 -15.80 -5.26
N ARG A 392 -16.38 -15.57 -6.44
CA ARG A 392 -15.62 -15.57 -7.70
C ARG A 392 -14.82 -14.30 -7.83
N TYR A 393 -13.59 -14.43 -8.28
CA TYR A 393 -12.70 -13.29 -8.43
C TYR A 393 -11.74 -13.47 -9.58
N THR A 394 -11.27 -12.36 -10.15
CA THR A 394 -10.36 -12.40 -11.29
C THR A 394 -8.99 -11.89 -10.92
N LEU A 395 -7.96 -12.44 -11.51
CA LEU A 395 -6.59 -11.99 -11.33
C LEU A 395 -5.78 -12.26 -12.60
N PRO A 396 -4.69 -11.53 -12.84
CA PRO A 396 -3.75 -11.89 -13.89
C PRO A 396 -3.22 -13.30 -13.64
N ALA A 397 -3.03 -14.09 -14.69
CA ALA A 397 -2.60 -15.47 -14.57
C ALA A 397 -1.32 -15.60 -13.75
N TYR A 398 -0.38 -14.68 -13.95
CA TYR A 398 0.84 -14.56 -13.16
C TYR A 398 0.59 -14.48 -11.63
N GLU A 399 -0.43 -13.74 -11.15
CA GLU A 399 -0.74 -13.72 -9.71
C GLU A 399 -1.16 -15.09 -9.22
N LEU A 400 -1.98 -15.78 -10.01
CA LEU A 400 -2.52 -17.09 -9.62
C LEU A 400 -1.35 -18.02 -9.39
N PHE A 401 -0.39 -18.03 -10.31
CA PHE A 401 0.81 -18.85 -10.21
C PHE A 401 1.68 -18.45 -9.02
N ARG A 402 1.77 -17.16 -8.71
CA ARG A 402 2.47 -16.71 -7.52
C ARG A 402 1.78 -17.23 -6.25
N ALA A 403 0.48 -17.05 -6.14
CA ALA A 403 -0.31 -17.50 -4.99
C ALA A 403 -0.23 -19.03 -4.83
N LEU A 404 -0.35 -19.78 -5.92
CA LEU A 404 -0.21 -21.24 -5.97
C LEU A 404 1.15 -21.75 -5.47
N ARG A 405 2.22 -20.97 -5.61
CA ARG A 405 3.54 -21.35 -5.07
C ARG A 405 3.68 -21.13 -3.57
N LEU A 406 2.83 -20.26 -3.01
CA LEU A 406 2.79 -20.00 -1.57
C LEU A 406 1.93 -21.04 -0.85
N THR A 407 1.03 -21.73 -1.56
CA THR A 407 0.20 -22.79 -0.99
C THR A 407 1.01 -24.08 -0.81
N SER A 408 0.97 -24.65 0.39
CA SER A 408 1.52 -25.98 0.69
C SER A 408 0.44 -27.02 0.95
N GLU A 409 -0.83 -26.65 0.81
CA GLU A 409 -1.98 -27.53 1.03
C GLU A 409 -2.40 -28.23 -0.27
N PRO A 410 -3.02 -29.44 -0.19
CA PRO A 410 -3.71 -30.02 -1.34
C PRO A 410 -4.76 -29.04 -1.84
N LEU A 411 -4.77 -28.78 -3.14
CA LEU A 411 -5.59 -27.73 -3.72
C LEU A 411 -6.42 -28.27 -4.90
N ASP A 412 -7.71 -27.99 -4.88
CA ASP A 412 -8.64 -28.10 -5.99
C ASP A 412 -9.04 -26.68 -6.40
N LEU A 413 -8.67 -26.29 -7.62
CA LEU A 413 -8.85 -24.96 -8.15
C LEU A 413 -9.59 -25.05 -9.49
N THR A 414 -10.77 -24.43 -9.55
CA THR A 414 -11.50 -24.23 -10.79
C THR A 414 -11.36 -22.78 -11.24
N PHE A 415 -10.88 -22.57 -12.46
CA PHE A 415 -10.75 -21.23 -13.04
C PHE A 415 -11.16 -21.20 -14.51
N SER A 416 -11.55 -20.01 -14.96
CA SER A 416 -11.95 -19.72 -16.33
C SER A 416 -10.99 -18.72 -16.96
N LYS A 417 -10.51 -19.00 -18.17
CA LYS A 417 -9.72 -18.05 -18.96
C LYS A 417 -10.65 -17.04 -19.64
N LEU A 418 -10.38 -15.76 -19.44
CA LEU A 418 -11.23 -14.68 -19.95
C LEU A 418 -10.68 -14.11 -21.27
N PRO A 419 -11.56 -13.57 -22.14
CA PRO A 419 -11.15 -13.03 -23.42
C PRO A 419 -10.62 -11.60 -23.23
N GLY A 420 -9.37 -11.37 -23.67
CA GLY A 420 -8.71 -10.07 -23.60
C GLY A 420 -8.12 -9.75 -22.23
N ALA A 421 -6.98 -9.04 -22.24
CA ALA A 421 -6.32 -8.61 -21.01
C ALA A 421 -6.98 -7.37 -20.38
N VAL A 422 -7.67 -6.54 -21.18
CA VAL A 422 -8.40 -5.34 -20.75
C VAL A 422 -9.56 -5.13 -21.70
N GLY A 423 -10.80 -5.22 -21.21
CA GLY A 423 -12.03 -5.02 -21.98
C GLY A 423 -13.10 -4.35 -21.12
N ASP A 424 -14.25 -4.02 -21.71
CA ASP A 424 -15.44 -3.38 -21.11
C ASP A 424 -16.09 -4.15 -19.93
N GLU A 425 -15.40 -5.19 -19.44
CA GLU A 425 -15.82 -6.11 -18.39
C GLU A 425 -17.14 -6.82 -18.68
N ALA A 426 -17.64 -6.79 -19.92
CA ALA A 426 -18.89 -7.43 -20.28
C ALA A 426 -18.87 -8.95 -20.04
N TRP A 427 -17.68 -9.57 -20.11
CA TRP A 427 -17.46 -10.98 -19.77
C TRP A 427 -17.72 -11.30 -18.29
N ARG A 428 -17.84 -10.30 -17.41
CA ARG A 428 -18.29 -10.50 -16.01
C ARG A 428 -19.79 -10.84 -15.92
N ARG A 429 -20.56 -10.57 -16.97
CA ARG A 429 -22.01 -10.86 -17.04
C ARG A 429 -22.23 -12.32 -17.41
N GLY A 430 -22.04 -13.20 -16.43
CA GLY A 430 -22.27 -14.65 -16.53
C GLY A 430 -21.13 -15.41 -17.20
N ASP A 431 -21.47 -16.46 -17.95
CA ASP A 431 -20.50 -17.32 -18.64
C ASP A 431 -20.16 -16.85 -20.07
N ARG A 432 -20.65 -15.66 -20.45
CA ARG A 432 -20.40 -15.09 -21.78
C ARG A 432 -18.93 -14.73 -21.94
N GLY A 433 -18.31 -15.31 -22.96
CA GLY A 433 -16.91 -15.05 -23.31
C GLY A 433 -15.90 -15.92 -22.56
N ILE A 434 -16.32 -16.78 -21.62
CA ILE A 434 -15.41 -17.78 -21.05
C ILE A 434 -14.86 -18.63 -22.19
N GLN A 435 -13.54 -18.60 -22.36
CA GLN A 435 -12.91 -19.41 -23.40
C GLN A 435 -12.93 -20.88 -23.00
N ARG A 436 -12.50 -21.17 -21.76
CA ARG A 436 -12.40 -22.52 -21.18
C ARG A 436 -12.47 -22.43 -19.66
N THR A 437 -13.05 -23.46 -19.03
CA THR A 437 -13.02 -23.67 -17.57
C THR A 437 -12.19 -24.91 -17.28
N VAL A 438 -11.20 -24.75 -16.40
CA VAL A 438 -10.20 -25.76 -16.06
C VAL A 438 -10.27 -26.05 -14.57
N ASN A 439 -10.26 -27.33 -14.21
CA ASN A 439 -10.06 -27.80 -12.85
C ASN A 439 -8.63 -28.35 -12.72
N LEU A 440 -7.91 -27.85 -11.73
CA LEU A 440 -6.56 -28.26 -11.35
C LEU A 440 -6.56 -28.86 -9.96
N GLN A 441 -5.91 -30.02 -9.83
CA GLN A 441 -5.61 -30.63 -8.54
C GLN A 441 -4.10 -30.65 -8.31
N PHE A 442 -3.66 -30.10 -7.18
CA PHE A 442 -2.24 -30.04 -6.81
C PHE A 442 -1.91 -31.01 -5.68
N SER A 443 -0.70 -31.59 -5.75
CA SER A 443 -0.12 -32.39 -4.67
C SER A 443 0.38 -31.50 -3.52
N PRO A 444 0.32 -31.97 -2.26
CA PRO A 444 0.90 -31.26 -1.12
C PRO A 444 2.44 -31.19 -1.14
N ARG A 445 3.14 -32.04 -1.92
CA ARG A 445 4.60 -32.02 -2.03
C ARG A 445 5.03 -31.40 -3.35
N PHE A 446 5.30 -30.09 -3.31
CA PHE A 446 5.56 -29.22 -4.46
C PHE A 446 4.31 -29.09 -5.35
N PRO A 447 4.03 -27.92 -5.94
CA PRO A 447 2.86 -27.73 -6.79
C PRO A 447 3.05 -28.44 -8.14
N ALA A 448 3.18 -29.77 -8.11
CA ALA A 448 3.01 -30.64 -9.25
C ALA A 448 1.50 -30.82 -9.44
N VAL A 449 1.04 -30.52 -10.65
CA VAL A 449 -0.33 -30.76 -11.07
C VAL A 449 -0.53 -32.29 -11.10
N VAL A 450 -1.41 -32.79 -10.23
CA VAL A 450 -1.76 -34.22 -10.13
C VAL A 450 -2.80 -34.58 -11.18
N ASN A 451 -3.77 -33.69 -11.37
CA ASN A 451 -4.83 -33.86 -12.35
C ASN A 451 -5.21 -32.50 -12.94
N CYS A 452 -5.46 -32.48 -14.24
CA CYS A 452 -5.92 -31.30 -14.96
C CYS A 452 -7.02 -31.72 -15.92
N THR A 453 -8.21 -31.14 -15.75
CA THR A 453 -9.37 -31.44 -16.59
C THR A 453 -10.03 -30.16 -17.08
N VAL A 454 -10.32 -30.12 -18.38
CA VAL A 454 -11.14 -29.05 -18.97
C VAL A 454 -12.60 -29.42 -18.78
N LEU A 455 -13.26 -28.79 -17.81
CA LEU A 455 -14.62 -29.15 -17.41
C LEU A 455 -15.64 -28.99 -18.56
N SER A 456 -15.47 -27.94 -19.37
CA SER A 456 -16.38 -27.65 -20.49
C SER A 456 -16.35 -28.71 -21.60
N ALA A 457 -15.25 -29.46 -21.73
CA ALA A 457 -15.05 -30.48 -22.75
C ALA A 457 -14.89 -31.89 -22.16
N SER A 458 -14.86 -32.02 -20.83
CA SER A 458 -14.62 -33.29 -20.12
C SER A 458 -13.39 -34.06 -20.65
N ARG A 459 -12.30 -33.32 -20.95
CA ARG A 459 -11.04 -33.88 -21.47
C ARG A 459 -9.87 -33.55 -20.56
N PRO A 460 -8.78 -34.35 -20.57
CA PRO A 460 -7.51 -33.94 -19.99
C PRO A 460 -7.02 -32.63 -20.62
N CYS A 461 -6.31 -31.82 -19.84
CA CYS A 461 -5.69 -30.60 -20.33
C CYS A 461 -4.62 -30.88 -21.38
N ASP A 462 -4.50 -29.95 -22.34
CA ASP A 462 -3.40 -29.87 -23.29
C ASP A 462 -2.44 -28.73 -22.91
N ASP A 463 -1.37 -28.53 -23.70
CA ASP A 463 -0.38 -27.48 -23.48
C ASP A 463 -0.97 -26.05 -23.57
N ASP A 464 -2.11 -25.87 -24.24
CA ASP A 464 -2.80 -24.58 -24.31
C ASP A 464 -3.63 -24.30 -23.04
N ASP A 465 -4.12 -25.36 -22.38
CA ASP A 465 -4.85 -25.28 -21.10
C ASP A 465 -3.89 -25.04 -19.91
N LEU A 466 -2.65 -25.51 -20.04
CA LEU A 466 -1.56 -25.41 -19.06
C LEU A 466 -0.47 -24.43 -19.50
N PHE A 467 -0.85 -23.25 -19.99
CA PHE A 467 0.06 -22.20 -20.50
C PHE A 467 1.11 -21.68 -19.50
N PHE A 468 1.13 -22.21 -18.27
CA PHE A 468 2.05 -21.88 -17.18
C PHE A 468 2.87 -23.07 -16.69
N GLN A 469 2.68 -24.28 -17.25
CA GLN A 469 3.45 -25.46 -16.89
C GLN A 469 4.94 -25.22 -17.09
N ASP A 470 5.32 -24.60 -18.22
CA ASP A 470 6.69 -24.17 -18.49
C ASP A 470 7.24 -23.23 -17.42
N PHE A 471 6.40 -22.39 -16.79
CA PHE A 471 6.84 -21.50 -15.72
C PHE A 471 7.02 -22.25 -14.39
N ILE A 472 6.15 -23.22 -14.08
CA ILE A 472 6.25 -24.11 -12.92
C ILE A 472 7.54 -24.94 -13.02
N ASP A 473 7.78 -25.51 -14.20
CA ASP A 473 8.89 -26.43 -14.43
C ASP A 473 10.21 -25.70 -14.73
N ALA A 474 10.15 -24.44 -15.19
CA ALA A 474 11.35 -23.67 -15.49
C ALA A 474 12.23 -23.48 -14.25
N PRO A 475 13.51 -23.90 -14.32
CA PRO A 475 14.47 -23.56 -13.28
C PRO A 475 14.56 -22.04 -13.12
N PRO A 476 14.82 -21.54 -11.91
CA PRO A 476 14.89 -20.10 -11.65
C PRO A 476 16.12 -19.47 -12.33
N THR A 477 16.01 -19.11 -13.62
CA THR A 477 17.05 -18.35 -14.35
C THR A 477 17.12 -16.91 -13.84
N LEU A 478 18.24 -16.21 -14.03
CA LEU A 478 18.38 -14.81 -13.64
C LEU A 478 17.34 -13.91 -14.33
N LEU A 479 17.03 -14.16 -15.60
CA LEU A 479 16.00 -13.41 -16.34
C LEU A 479 14.60 -13.71 -15.81
N ASN A 480 14.29 -14.97 -15.48
CA ASN A 480 13.06 -15.33 -14.81
C ASN A 480 13.00 -14.71 -13.41
N GLN A 481 14.11 -14.63 -12.70
CA GLN A 481 14.18 -13.96 -11.40
C GLN A 481 14.04 -12.45 -11.53
N LEU A 482 14.58 -11.82 -12.58
CA LEU A 482 14.44 -10.38 -12.85
C LEU A 482 13.03 -10.01 -13.33
N GLY A 483 12.44 -10.82 -14.21
CA GLY A 483 11.03 -10.72 -14.59
C GLY A 483 10.12 -10.95 -13.38
N ARG A 484 10.41 -11.97 -12.55
CA ARG A 484 9.77 -12.15 -11.24
C ARG A 484 10.00 -10.95 -10.33
N ALA A 485 11.17 -10.28 -10.40
CA ALA A 485 11.62 -9.10 -9.64
C ALA A 485 11.06 -7.74 -10.12
N LEU A 486 10.44 -7.69 -11.29
CA LEU A 486 9.77 -6.49 -11.79
C LEU A 486 8.23 -6.56 -11.67
N LEU A 487 7.66 -7.71 -11.29
CA LEU A 487 6.22 -8.00 -11.49
C LEU A 487 5.37 -8.39 -10.30
N SER A 488 5.95 -8.73 -9.15
CA SER A 488 5.16 -9.12 -7.96
C SER A 488 4.32 -7.99 -7.34
N TRP A 489 4.17 -6.87 -8.03
CA TRP A 489 3.22 -5.84 -7.68
C TRP A 489 1.93 -5.88 -8.47
N ASN A 490 1.86 -6.46 -9.65
CA ASN A 490 0.88 -5.98 -10.64
C ASN A 490 -0.34 -6.85 -10.81
N SER A 491 -0.60 -7.71 -9.84
CA SER A 491 -1.49 -8.80 -10.08
C SER A 491 -2.42 -8.94 -8.89
N TYR A 492 -3.58 -8.33 -9.10
CA TYR A 492 -4.54 -7.96 -8.09
C TYR A 492 -5.90 -8.48 -8.44
N VAL A 493 -6.69 -8.64 -7.40
CA VAL A 493 -8.00 -9.23 -7.49
C VAL A 493 -8.99 -8.21 -7.99
N ILE A 494 -9.78 -8.59 -8.99
CA ILE A 494 -10.90 -7.80 -9.47
C ILE A 494 -12.17 -8.57 -9.22
N LEU A 495 -13.15 -7.86 -8.67
CA LEU A 495 -14.37 -8.45 -8.18
C LEU A 495 -15.53 -8.08 -9.08
N PRO A 496 -16.57 -8.92 -9.14
CA PRO A 496 -17.78 -8.56 -9.85
C PRO A 496 -18.47 -7.37 -9.15
N ARG A 497 -19.06 -6.47 -9.94
CA ARG A 497 -19.65 -5.21 -9.48
C ARG A 497 -21.03 -5.43 -8.87
N GLU A 498 -21.19 -5.13 -7.59
CA GLU A 498 -22.52 -5.13 -6.96
C GLU A 498 -23.45 -4.08 -7.56
N GLY A 499 -24.58 -4.56 -8.08
CA GLY A 499 -25.64 -3.69 -8.54
C GLY A 499 -26.38 -3.02 -7.40
N PRO A 500 -27.15 -1.97 -7.71
CA PRO A 500 -28.12 -1.46 -6.77
C PRO A 500 -29.05 -2.61 -6.35
N THR A 501 -29.11 -2.85 -5.03
CA THR A 501 -29.74 -3.99 -4.33
C THR A 501 -31.26 -4.12 -4.52
N ASN A 502 -31.85 -3.43 -5.49
CA ASN A 502 -33.29 -3.42 -5.75
C ASN A 502 -33.72 -4.38 -6.88
N SER A 503 -32.79 -5.05 -7.58
CA SER A 503 -33.14 -6.19 -8.44
C SER A 503 -32.94 -7.51 -7.69
N LEU A 504 -34.04 -8.22 -7.46
CA LEU A 504 -34.17 -9.49 -6.71
C LEU A 504 -33.45 -10.71 -7.32
N ALA A 505 -32.39 -10.53 -8.09
CA ALA A 505 -31.53 -11.63 -8.53
C ALA A 505 -30.20 -11.55 -7.76
N PRO A 506 -29.98 -12.40 -6.74
CA PRO A 506 -28.71 -12.45 -5.99
C PRO A 506 -27.49 -12.82 -6.85
N ASP A 507 -27.70 -13.21 -8.11
CA ASP A 507 -26.66 -13.72 -9.01
C ASP A 507 -26.28 -12.75 -10.15
N GLU A 508 -26.95 -11.60 -10.28
CA GLU A 508 -26.68 -10.66 -11.37
C GLU A 508 -26.17 -9.33 -10.84
N LEU A 509 -24.86 -9.18 -10.97
CA LEU A 509 -24.05 -8.03 -10.60
C LEU A 509 -23.92 -7.10 -11.84
N PRO A 510 -24.75 -6.04 -11.99
CA PRO A 510 -24.71 -5.16 -13.16
C PRO A 510 -23.41 -4.36 -13.24
N CYS A 511 -22.77 -4.48 -14.40
CA CYS A 511 -21.58 -3.72 -14.79
C CYS A 511 -22.02 -2.38 -15.41
N TYR A 512 -21.39 -1.25 -15.04
CA TYR A 512 -21.53 -0.02 -15.83
C TYR A 512 -20.58 -0.08 -17.03
N GLY A 513 -21.06 0.43 -18.16
CA GLY A 513 -20.29 0.56 -19.40
C GLY A 513 -19.20 1.64 -19.31
N SER A 514 -18.13 1.35 -20.04
CA SER A 514 -17.09 2.20 -20.64
C SER A 514 -16.93 3.63 -20.14
#